data_AF-A0AAU8LXD8-F1
#
_entry.id   AF-A0AAU8LXD8-F1
#
_cell.length_a   1.000
_cell.length_b   1.000
_cell.length_c   1.000
_cell.angle_alpha   90.00
_cell.angle_beta   90.00
_cell.angle_gamma   90.00
#
_symmetry.space_group_name_H-M   'P 1'
#
loop_
_entity.id
_entity.type
_entity.pdbx_description
1 polymer ?
#
loop_
_entity_poly.entity_id
_entity_poly.type
_entity_poly.pdbx_seq_one_letter_code
_entity_poly.pdbx_strand_id
1 'polypeptide(L)'
;MGSYTIKNELFETSGVFDTKILSLEEIINKLFNSKTIQSDCSFVDLFLFGLVDVCRKLFFSVQLYIEIVEMEEKHPGISIDHCFIDSYIEFLVSQKLIFYDYSDYLIDLKERHLIPVFLCPLTSRGKEVFMTLNKEKIFTENIYLDNAVNLSHQKFMQLKKYKKQYHDNMLQYISC
;
A
#
# COMPACT_ATOMS: atom_id res chain seq x y z
N MET A 1 37.53 -2.61 20.46
CA MET A 1 36.45 -1.63 20.73
C MET A 1 35.14 -2.33 20.41
N GLY A 2 34.30 -2.60 21.42
CA GLY A 2 33.02 -3.27 21.20
C GLY A 2 32.05 -2.33 20.49
N SER A 3 31.50 -2.77 19.36
CA SER A 3 30.37 -2.11 18.72
C SER A 3 29.16 -2.34 19.64
N TYR A 4 28.56 -1.26 20.13
CA TYR A 4 27.30 -1.32 20.87
C TYR A 4 26.17 -1.16 19.86
N THR A 5 25.34 -2.19 19.70
CA THR A 5 24.11 -2.13 18.91
C THR A 5 23.11 -1.24 19.65
N ILE A 6 22.63 -0.18 19.00
CA ILE A 6 21.67 0.75 19.62
C ILE A 6 20.33 0.01 19.74
N LYS A 7 19.59 0.20 20.84
CA LYS A 7 18.30 -0.49 21.08
C LYS A 7 17.37 -0.45 19.86
N ASN A 8 17.36 0.67 19.12
CA ASN A 8 16.55 0.82 17.92
C ASN A 8 16.94 -0.20 16.84
N GLU A 9 18.23 -0.39 16.57
CA GLU A 9 18.76 -1.37 15.58
C GLU A 9 18.31 -2.81 15.89
N LEU A 10 18.11 -3.16 17.17
CA LEU A 10 17.65 -4.50 17.56
C LEU A 10 16.16 -4.74 17.29
N PHE A 11 15.33 -3.70 17.25
CA PHE A 11 13.87 -3.81 17.04
C PHE A 11 13.42 -3.24 15.69
N GLU A 12 14.38 -3.00 14.81
CA GLU A 12 14.18 -2.34 13.53
C GLU A 12 13.28 -3.10 12.55
N THR A 13 13.05 -4.40 12.78
CA THR A 13 12.15 -5.28 12.01
C THR A 13 10.92 -5.71 12.81
N SER A 14 10.82 -5.33 14.07
CA SER A 14 9.72 -5.75 14.94
C SER A 14 8.42 -4.99 14.61
N GLY A 15 8.51 -3.86 13.91
CA GLY A 15 7.37 -3.06 13.51
C GLY A 15 6.96 -1.99 14.52
N VAL A 16 5.85 -1.32 14.24
CA VAL A 16 5.41 -0.15 15.02
C VAL A 16 4.48 -0.57 16.16
N PHE A 17 4.97 -0.47 17.39
CA PHE A 17 4.23 -0.86 18.60
C PHE A 17 3.60 0.30 19.38
N ASP A 18 4.10 1.53 19.19
CA ASP A 18 3.79 2.68 20.06
C ASP A 18 2.96 3.79 19.38
N THR A 19 2.19 3.45 18.36
CA THR A 19 1.28 4.41 17.71
C THR A 19 -0.05 4.49 18.39
N LYS A 20 -0.49 5.72 18.73
CA LYS A 20 -1.86 6.02 19.12
C LYS A 20 -2.83 5.45 18.07
N ILE A 21 -3.77 4.63 18.53
CA ILE A 21 -4.91 4.21 17.70
C ILE A 21 -5.84 5.41 17.57
N LEU A 22 -6.01 5.88 16.34
CA LEU A 22 -6.84 7.03 16.00
C LEU A 22 -8.32 6.67 16.06
N SER A 23 -9.21 7.67 16.08
CA SER A 23 -10.64 7.48 15.83
C SER A 23 -10.89 7.24 14.33
N LEU A 24 -12.11 6.82 13.96
CA LEU A 24 -12.46 6.62 12.55
C LEU A 24 -12.38 7.94 11.76
N GLU A 25 -12.86 9.04 12.35
CA GLU A 25 -12.79 10.38 11.76
C GLU A 25 -11.34 10.87 11.61
N GLU A 26 -10.50 10.67 12.63
CA GLU A 26 -9.07 11.00 12.56
C GLU A 26 -8.36 10.21 11.45
N ILE A 27 -8.72 8.93 11.23
CA ILE A 27 -8.18 8.10 10.14
C ILE A 27 -8.58 8.67 8.78
N ILE A 28 -9.86 9.00 8.60
CA ILE A 28 -10.36 9.56 7.33
C ILE A 28 -9.66 10.89 7.06
N ASN A 29 -9.59 11.78 8.05
CA ASN A 29 -8.86 13.04 7.93
C ASN A 29 -7.38 12.83 7.59
N LYS A 30 -6.73 11.83 8.20
CA LYS A 30 -5.33 11.51 7.89
C LYS A 30 -5.18 10.98 6.45
N LEU A 31 -6.11 10.16 5.97
CA LEU A 31 -6.11 9.66 4.58
C LEU A 31 -6.17 10.80 3.55
N PHE A 32 -7.02 11.80 3.77
CA PHE A 32 -7.15 12.94 2.85
C PHE A 32 -5.99 13.94 2.92
N ASN A 33 -5.48 14.21 4.12
CA ASN A 33 -4.48 15.26 4.33
C ASN A 33 -3.03 14.80 4.15
N SER A 34 -2.78 13.49 4.05
CA SER A 34 -1.43 12.96 3.83
C SER A 34 -1.17 12.87 2.33
N LYS A 35 -0.54 13.90 1.77
CA LYS A 35 -0.16 14.00 0.36
C LYS A 35 1.35 14.00 0.19
N THR A 36 1.83 13.49 -0.93
CA THR A 36 3.24 13.70 -1.31
C THR A 36 3.46 15.16 -1.71
N ILE A 37 4.70 15.63 -1.58
CA ILE A 37 5.10 16.98 -2.03
C ILE A 37 5.20 17.03 -3.56
N GLN A 38 5.44 15.87 -4.20
CA GLN A 38 5.77 15.78 -5.61
C GLN A 38 4.54 15.68 -6.51
N SER A 39 3.37 15.29 -5.98
CA SER A 39 2.10 15.21 -6.70
C SER A 39 0.90 15.48 -5.77
N ASP A 40 -0.30 15.61 -6.34
CA ASP A 40 -1.54 15.77 -5.57
C ASP A 40 -2.02 14.45 -4.93
N CYS A 41 -1.30 13.34 -5.18
CA CYS A 41 -1.61 12.00 -4.69
C CYS A 41 -1.52 11.90 -3.15
N SER A 42 -2.58 11.33 -2.60
CA SER A 42 -2.83 11.20 -1.17
C SER A 42 -2.94 9.74 -0.74
N PHE A 43 -2.94 9.50 0.57
CA PHE A 43 -3.20 8.17 1.12
C PHE A 43 -4.59 7.66 0.75
N VAL A 44 -5.60 8.54 0.62
CA VAL A 44 -6.94 8.11 0.22
C VAL A 44 -6.93 7.59 -1.22
N ASP A 45 -6.13 8.18 -2.10
CA ASP A 45 -6.01 7.71 -3.49
C ASP A 45 -5.38 6.32 -3.49
N LEU A 46 -4.23 6.14 -2.84
CA LEU A 46 -3.60 4.82 -2.71
C LEU A 46 -4.54 3.77 -2.10
N PHE A 47 -5.30 4.15 -1.07
CA PHE A 47 -6.24 3.25 -0.43
C PHE A 47 -7.37 2.84 -1.37
N LEU A 48 -8.05 3.80 -2.00
CA LEU A 48 -9.20 3.54 -2.86
C LEU A 48 -8.81 2.84 -4.16
N PHE A 49 -7.79 3.35 -4.85
CA PHE A 49 -7.26 2.70 -6.04
C PHE A 49 -6.74 1.32 -5.73
N GLY A 50 -6.17 1.07 -4.56
CA GLY A 50 -5.72 -0.26 -4.14
C GLY A 50 -6.83 -1.26 -3.82
N LEU A 51 -8.11 -0.87 -3.69
CA LEU A 51 -9.17 -1.79 -3.29
C LEU A 51 -9.49 -2.80 -4.41
N VAL A 52 -9.39 -4.09 -4.07
CA VAL A 52 -9.71 -5.20 -4.98
C VAL A 52 -10.59 -6.25 -4.30
N ASP A 53 -11.04 -7.22 -5.09
CA ASP A 53 -11.83 -8.36 -4.60
C ASP A 53 -13.10 -7.92 -3.86
N VAL A 54 -13.86 -7.01 -4.49
CA VAL A 54 -15.08 -6.39 -3.93
C VAL A 54 -14.78 -5.68 -2.60
N CYS A 55 -13.71 -4.89 -2.59
CA CYS A 55 -13.25 -4.11 -1.43
C CYS A 55 -13.01 -4.98 -0.18
N ARG A 56 -12.56 -6.23 -0.37
CA ARG A 56 -12.16 -7.13 0.73
C ARG A 56 -10.66 -7.14 0.95
N LYS A 57 -9.89 -6.74 -0.06
CA LYS A 57 -8.43 -6.74 -0.03
C LYS A 57 -7.90 -5.42 -0.55
N LEU A 58 -6.72 -5.07 -0.07
CA LEU A 58 -5.95 -3.93 -0.51
C LEU A 58 -4.70 -4.43 -1.23
N PHE A 59 -4.57 -4.02 -2.49
CA PHE A 59 -3.41 -4.24 -3.33
C PHE A 59 -2.56 -2.96 -3.36
N PHE A 60 -1.25 -3.13 -3.24
CA PHE A 60 -0.29 -2.04 -3.42
C PHE A 60 0.92 -2.51 -4.22
N SER A 61 1.42 -1.62 -5.07
CA SER A 61 2.74 -1.68 -5.68
C SER A 61 3.19 -0.26 -6.04
N VAL A 62 4.50 -0.04 -6.16
CA VAL A 62 5.04 1.22 -6.71
C VAL A 62 4.49 1.52 -8.10
N GLN A 63 4.27 0.50 -8.93
CA GLN A 63 3.69 0.69 -10.25
C GLN A 63 2.26 1.26 -10.18
N LEU A 64 1.44 0.79 -9.22
CA LEU A 64 0.11 1.35 -8.99
C LEU A 64 0.21 2.81 -8.56
N TYR A 65 1.14 3.15 -7.67
CA TYR A 65 1.38 4.53 -7.25
C TYR A 65 1.76 5.42 -8.44
N ILE A 66 2.73 5.02 -9.28
CA ILE A 66 3.15 5.78 -10.46
C ILE A 66 1.95 6.05 -11.38
N GLU A 67 1.11 5.05 -11.61
CA GLU A 67 -0.04 5.22 -12.50
C GLU A 67 -1.12 6.12 -11.93
N ILE A 68 -1.40 6.04 -10.62
CA ILE A 68 -2.32 6.98 -9.96
C ILE A 68 -1.82 8.41 -10.15
N VAL A 69 -0.51 8.63 -9.99
CA VAL A 69 0.11 9.95 -10.15
C VAL A 69 0.09 10.42 -11.61
N GLU A 70 0.36 9.53 -12.57
CA GLU A 70 0.33 9.86 -14.00
C GLU A 70 -1.09 10.15 -14.51
N MET A 71 -2.12 9.50 -13.95
CA MET A 71 -3.52 9.73 -14.28
C MET A 71 -4.00 11.15 -13.98
N GLU A 72 -3.35 11.87 -13.07
CA GLU A 72 -3.70 13.27 -12.77
C GLU A 72 -3.19 14.25 -13.85
N GLU A 73 -2.61 13.77 -14.96
CA GLU A 73 -2.11 14.50 -16.15
C GLU A 73 -1.14 15.67 -15.90
N LYS A 74 -0.77 15.95 -14.65
CA LYS A 74 0.09 17.07 -14.27
C LYS A 74 1.58 16.70 -14.19
N HIS A 75 1.92 15.41 -14.12
CA HIS A 75 3.25 15.00 -13.68
C HIS A 75 3.86 13.76 -14.37
N PRO A 76 4.10 13.79 -15.69
CA PRO A 76 4.85 12.73 -16.34
C PRO A 76 6.32 12.69 -15.84
N GLY A 77 6.80 11.50 -15.46
CA GLY A 77 8.20 11.30 -15.06
C GLY A 77 8.55 11.61 -13.60
N ILE A 78 7.59 11.47 -12.68
CA ILE A 78 7.82 11.69 -11.24
C ILE A 78 8.81 10.68 -10.64
N SER A 79 9.68 11.19 -9.75
CA SER A 79 10.53 10.36 -8.90
C SER A 79 9.70 9.63 -7.84
N ILE A 80 10.06 8.39 -7.52
CA ILE A 80 9.36 7.63 -6.48
C ILE A 80 9.65 8.26 -5.11
N ASP A 81 8.61 8.72 -4.41
CA ASP A 81 8.70 9.20 -3.04
C ASP A 81 8.62 8.03 -2.06
N HIS A 82 9.77 7.41 -1.80
CA HIS A 82 9.89 6.25 -0.90
C HIS A 82 9.41 6.57 0.53
N CYS A 83 9.69 7.78 1.02
CA CYS A 83 9.26 8.21 2.36
C CYS A 83 7.72 8.27 2.47
N PHE A 84 7.05 8.76 1.44
CA PHE A 84 5.58 8.78 1.39
C PHE A 84 4.99 7.37 1.36
N ILE A 85 5.57 6.47 0.56
CA ILE A 85 5.14 5.07 0.46
C ILE A 85 5.31 4.35 1.80
N ASP A 86 6.48 4.48 2.42
CA ASP A 86 6.76 3.82 3.69
C ASP A 86 5.82 4.34 4.79
N SER A 87 5.58 5.66 4.82
CA SER A 87 4.61 6.29 5.74
C SER A 87 3.18 5.79 5.50
N TYR A 88 2.79 5.54 4.25
CA TYR A 88 1.48 4.99 3.92
C TYR A 88 1.32 3.57 4.46
N ILE A 89 2.31 2.70 4.22
CA ILE A 89 2.27 1.30 4.68
C ILE A 89 2.28 1.25 6.20
N GLU A 90 3.15 2.03 6.84
CA GLU A 90 3.22 2.17 8.29
C GLU A 90 1.87 2.62 8.86
N PHE A 91 1.22 3.60 8.24
CA PHE A 91 -0.11 4.06 8.63
C PHE A 91 -1.17 2.95 8.56
N LEU A 92 -1.22 2.18 7.46
CA LEU A 92 -2.17 1.07 7.32
C LEU A 92 -2.00 0.02 8.40
N VAL A 93 -0.75 -0.33 8.73
CA VAL A 93 -0.41 -1.35 9.73
C VAL A 93 -0.66 -0.86 11.15
N SER A 94 -0.16 0.34 11.48
CA SER A 94 -0.30 0.94 12.82
C SER A 94 -1.76 1.14 13.20
N GLN A 95 -2.60 1.55 12.25
CA GLN A 95 -4.04 1.72 12.44
C GLN A 95 -4.85 0.43 12.23
N LYS A 96 -4.17 -0.71 12.02
CA LYS A 96 -4.77 -2.03 11.82
C LYS A 96 -5.84 -2.04 10.73
N LEU A 97 -5.59 -1.40 9.59
CA LEU A 97 -6.52 -1.37 8.45
C LEU A 97 -6.39 -2.61 7.56
N ILE A 98 -5.20 -3.21 7.52
CA ILE A 98 -4.91 -4.45 6.78
C ILE A 98 -4.33 -5.53 7.71
N PHE A 99 -4.55 -6.79 7.34
CA PHE A 99 -3.78 -7.92 7.88
C PHE A 99 -2.50 -8.07 7.07
N TYR A 100 -1.41 -7.49 7.57
CA TYR A 100 -0.10 -7.52 6.94
C TYR A 100 0.97 -7.79 7.98
N ASP A 101 1.88 -8.72 7.66
CA ASP A 101 3.07 -8.95 8.45
C ASP A 101 4.10 -7.86 8.10
N TYR A 102 4.18 -6.86 8.97
CA TYR A 102 5.06 -5.72 8.76
C TYR A 102 6.53 -6.06 9.03
N SER A 103 6.80 -7.14 9.77
CA SER A 103 8.17 -7.60 10.02
C SER A 103 8.80 -8.14 8.74
N ASP A 104 8.06 -8.95 7.98
CA ASP A 104 8.50 -9.44 6.67
C ASP A 104 8.81 -8.28 5.71
N TYR A 105 7.97 -7.24 5.72
CA TYR A 105 8.21 -6.03 4.93
C TYR A 105 9.50 -5.31 5.35
N LEU A 106 9.73 -5.12 6.64
CA LEU A 106 10.92 -4.42 7.13
C LEU A 106 12.20 -5.20 6.78
N ILE A 107 12.15 -6.53 6.81
CA ILE A 107 13.24 -7.40 6.37
C ILE A 107 13.48 -7.22 4.86
N ASP A 108 12.43 -7.32 4.03
CA ASP A 108 12.54 -7.14 2.59
C ASP A 108 13.09 -5.76 2.21
N LEU A 109 12.66 -4.72 2.91
CA LEU A 109 13.13 -3.35 2.69
C LEU A 109 14.60 -3.16 3.11
N LYS A 110 14.98 -3.62 4.30
CA LYS A 110 16.31 -3.36 4.88
C LYS A 110 17.40 -4.28 4.39
N GLU A 111 17.09 -5.57 4.25
CA GLU A 111 18.09 -6.58 3.92
C GLU A 111 18.15 -6.83 2.41
N ARG A 112 17.03 -6.73 1.70
CA ARG A 112 16.92 -7.10 0.28
C ARG A 112 16.74 -5.91 -0.65
N HIS A 113 16.55 -4.70 -0.11
CA HIS A 113 16.25 -3.48 -0.86
C HIS A 113 15.08 -3.67 -1.83
N LEU A 114 14.11 -4.51 -1.45
CA LEU A 114 12.94 -4.80 -2.28
C LEU A 114 11.85 -3.77 -2.04
N ILE A 115 11.29 -3.30 -3.15
CA ILE A 115 10.17 -2.37 -3.14
C ILE A 115 8.89 -3.11 -2.73
N PRO A 116 8.07 -2.56 -1.82
CA PRO A 116 6.86 -3.21 -1.34
C PRO A 116 5.86 -3.50 -2.45
N VAL A 117 5.43 -4.77 -2.52
CA VAL A 117 4.26 -5.20 -3.27
C VAL A 117 3.46 -6.15 -2.39
N PHE A 118 2.21 -5.81 -2.10
CA PHE A 118 1.37 -6.66 -1.26
C PHE A 118 -0.06 -6.74 -1.76
N LEU A 119 -0.73 -7.82 -1.35
CA LEU A 119 -2.17 -7.99 -1.45
C LEU A 119 -2.67 -8.54 -0.12
N CYS A 120 -3.29 -7.68 0.67
CA CYS A 120 -3.64 -7.99 2.05
C CYS A 120 -5.15 -7.92 2.28
N PRO A 121 -5.74 -8.81 3.08
CA PRO A 121 -7.11 -8.66 3.51
C PRO A 121 -7.29 -7.38 4.33
N LEU A 122 -8.41 -6.68 4.13
CA LEU A 122 -8.83 -5.62 5.05
C LEU A 122 -9.28 -6.23 6.37
N THR A 123 -8.92 -5.59 7.48
CA THR A 123 -9.51 -5.88 8.79
C THR A 123 -10.95 -5.38 8.85
N SER A 124 -11.67 -5.68 9.93
CA SER A 124 -12.98 -5.07 10.19
C SER A 124 -12.92 -3.54 10.20
N ARG A 125 -11.82 -2.97 10.71
CA ARG A 125 -11.60 -1.52 10.78
C ARG A 125 -11.31 -0.93 9.40
N GLY A 126 -10.49 -1.59 8.57
CA GLY A 126 -10.28 -1.17 7.18
C GLY A 126 -11.57 -1.17 6.36
N LYS A 127 -12.45 -2.17 6.59
CA LYS A 127 -13.78 -2.21 5.96
C LYS A 127 -14.68 -1.07 6.44
N GLU A 128 -14.63 -0.72 7.73
CA GLU A 128 -15.39 0.40 8.28
C GLU A 128 -14.98 1.73 7.65
N VAL A 129 -13.68 1.97 7.47
CA VAL A 129 -13.15 3.14 6.75
C VAL A 129 -13.73 3.22 5.34
N PHE A 130 -13.65 2.12 4.57
CA PHE A 130 -14.23 2.07 3.23
C PHE A 130 -15.73 2.38 3.22
N MET A 131 -16.49 1.78 4.15
CA MET A 131 -17.93 2.00 4.26
C MET A 131 -18.26 3.46 4.56
N THR A 132 -17.47 4.14 5.39
CA THR A 132 -17.67 5.57 5.69
C THR A 132 -17.34 6.45 4.49
N LEU A 133 -16.20 6.23 3.82
CA LEU A 133 -15.83 6.94 2.59
C LEU A 133 -16.92 6.78 1.51
N ASN A 134 -17.50 5.59 1.38
CA ASN A 134 -18.58 5.31 0.44
C ASN A 134 -19.91 6.00 0.82
N LYS A 135 -20.25 6.07 2.11
CA LYS A 135 -21.47 6.73 2.60
C LYS A 135 -21.43 8.25 2.41
N GLU A 136 -20.28 8.86 2.62
CA GLU A 136 -20.12 10.32 2.53
C GLU A 136 -20.20 10.86 1.09
N LYS A 137 -20.41 10.00 0.08
CA LYS A 137 -20.46 10.38 -1.34
C LYS A 137 -19.30 11.29 -1.75
N ILE A 138 -18.13 11.09 -1.16
CA ILE A 138 -16.89 11.77 -1.61
C ILE A 138 -16.63 11.44 -3.09
N PHE A 139 -17.26 10.38 -3.59
CA PHE A 139 -17.46 10.01 -4.98
C PHE A 139 -18.52 10.88 -5.69
N THR A 140 -18.30 12.18 -5.77
CA THR A 140 -18.93 12.97 -6.82
C THR A 140 -18.30 12.56 -8.15
N GLU A 141 -19.09 11.83 -8.94
CA GLU A 141 -18.84 11.21 -10.25
C GLU A 141 -18.28 9.76 -10.21
N ASN A 142 -19.13 8.80 -10.58
CA ASN A 142 -18.86 7.35 -10.70
C ASN A 142 -17.58 6.99 -11.47
N ILE A 143 -17.02 7.92 -12.24
CA ILE A 143 -15.82 7.74 -13.06
C ILE A 143 -14.58 7.44 -12.20
N TYR A 144 -14.45 8.04 -11.01
CA TYR A 144 -13.26 7.86 -10.17
C TYR A 144 -13.16 6.45 -9.57
N LEU A 145 -14.28 5.91 -9.07
CA LEU A 145 -14.35 4.53 -8.55
C LEU A 145 -14.19 3.50 -9.65
N ASP A 146 -14.84 3.70 -10.80
CA ASP A 146 -14.75 2.77 -11.92
C ASP A 146 -13.31 2.72 -12.45
N ASN A 147 -12.63 3.86 -12.58
CA ASN A 147 -11.23 3.91 -12.96
C ASN A 147 -10.32 3.27 -11.89
N ALA A 148 -10.60 3.52 -10.61
CA ALA A 148 -9.83 2.97 -9.50
C ALA A 148 -9.90 1.45 -9.39
N VAL A 149 -11.10 0.89 -9.46
CA VAL A 149 -11.34 -0.55 -9.41
C VAL A 149 -10.77 -1.24 -10.66
N ASN A 150 -10.90 -0.61 -11.83
CA ASN A 150 -10.36 -1.17 -13.07
C ASN A 150 -8.83 -1.19 -13.06
N LEU A 151 -8.17 -0.13 -12.58
CA LEU A 151 -6.71 -0.03 -12.54
C LEU A 151 -6.10 -1.10 -11.63
N SER A 152 -6.54 -1.21 -10.38
CA SER A 152 -6.02 -2.22 -9.47
C SER A 152 -6.37 -3.64 -9.87
N HIS A 153 -7.55 -3.88 -10.43
CA HIS A 153 -7.89 -5.18 -10.98
C HIS A 153 -6.95 -5.57 -12.11
N GLN A 154 -6.67 -4.66 -13.05
CA GLN A 154 -5.72 -4.90 -14.14
C GLN A 154 -4.32 -5.23 -13.60
N LYS A 155 -3.82 -4.49 -12.61
CA LYS A 155 -2.49 -4.73 -12.02
C LYS A 155 -2.39 -6.00 -11.22
N PHE A 156 -3.43 -6.32 -10.45
CA PHE A 156 -3.51 -7.60 -9.80
C PHE A 156 -3.46 -8.76 -10.81
N MET A 157 -4.17 -8.64 -11.93
CA MET A 157 -4.15 -9.64 -13.00
C MET A 157 -2.77 -9.73 -13.69
N GLN A 158 -2.09 -8.60 -13.91
CA GLN A 158 -0.72 -8.60 -14.42
C GLN A 158 0.24 -9.30 -13.45
N LEU A 159 0.21 -8.98 -12.16
CA LEU A 159 1.05 -9.63 -11.16
C LEU A 159 0.79 -11.13 -11.03
N LYS A 160 -0.47 -11.56 -11.13
CA LYS A 160 -0.81 -12.99 -11.17
C LYS A 160 -0.17 -13.69 -12.37
N LYS A 161 -0.17 -13.06 -13.54
CA LYS A 161 0.51 -13.59 -14.75
C LYS A 161 2.02 -13.67 -14.54
N TYR A 162 2.64 -12.61 -14.02
CA TYR A 162 4.08 -12.60 -13.73
C TYR A 162 4.49 -13.67 -12.72
N LYS A 163 3.77 -13.81 -11.60
CA LYS A 163 4.06 -14.84 -10.59
C LYS A 163 3.89 -16.26 -11.15
N LYS A 164 2.85 -16.49 -11.97
CA LYS A 164 2.64 -17.78 -12.64
C LYS A 164 3.79 -18.11 -13.59
N GLN A 165 4.17 -17.17 -14.44
CA GLN A 165 5.28 -17.35 -15.38
C GLN A 165 6.62 -17.59 -14.67
N TYR A 166 6.89 -16.87 -13.57
CA TYR A 166 8.09 -17.09 -12.76
C TYR A 166 8.10 -18.48 -12.11
N HIS A 167 6.96 -18.93 -11.58
CA HIS A 167 6.82 -20.28 -11.03
C HIS A 167 7.00 -21.37 -12.09
N ASP A 168 6.37 -21.22 -13.25
CA ASP A 168 6.48 -22.16 -14.38
C ASP A 168 7.94 -22.26 -14.86
N ASN A 169 8.66 -21.13 -14.92
CA ASN A 169 10.09 -21.09 -15.26
C ASN A 169 10.96 -21.75 -14.18
N MET A 170 10.70 -21.49 -12.90
CA MET A 170 11.44 -22.12 -11.79
C MET A 170 11.27 -23.64 -11.76
N LEU A 171 10.08 -24.16 -12.08
CA LEU A 171 9.85 -25.60 -12.20
C LEU A 171 10.67 -26.23 -13.32
N GLN A 172 10.84 -25.54 -14.46
CA GLN A 172 11.70 -26.01 -15.55
C GLN A 172 13.18 -26.13 -15.15
N TYR A 173 13.67 -25.26 -14.26
CA TYR A 173 15.05 -25.33 -13.75
C TYR A 173 15.27 -26.42 -12.70
N ILE A 174 14.21 -26.89 -12.02
CA ILE A 174 14.29 -27.95 -10.99
C ILE A 174 14.07 -29.34 -11.60
N SER A 175 13.48 -29.41 -12.80
CA SER A 175 13.27 -30.65 -13.56
C SER A 175 14.44 -31.07 -14.47
N CYS A 176 15.60 -30.43 -14.35
CA CYS A 176 16.88 -30.81 -14.98
C CYS A 176 17.81 -31.38 -13.91
#